data_AF-A0A8H7Y4S4-F1
#
_entry.id   AF-A0A8H7Y4S4-F1
#
_cell.length_a   1.000
_cell.length_b   1.000
_cell.length_c   1.000
_cell.angle_alpha   90.00
_cell.angle_beta   90.00
_cell.angle_gamma   90.00
#
_symmetry.space_group_name_H-M   'P 1'
#
loop_
_entity.id
_entity.type
_entity.pdbx_description
1 polymer ?
#
loop_
_entity_poly.entity_id
_entity_poly.type
_entity_poly.pdbx_seq_one_letter_code
_entity_poly.pdbx_strand_id
1 'polypeptide(L)'
;MSDVLSNFGCLDELTQVIYQSIYKFVVLSTVTDDKWNIFIGLSGTQGRWWRGCWTEDDIHRIFGSKSSDKLLESFAEKLAEAFIEGEMCISDWSPDKGADIKFTLGPTSRKPMHVSLIEMSPEEAAAHATTIFIEIAVQAQSRKCRLYPSSSTEHTPQTFTPPTTVHNVSGGLSSTSKRKETSPEPRPRQESVERSPPKTSAIKVTKDTKLLKSHVKPPTRPQPGPSTQKPIARAQKGASLANPNKKARTYKPIEFESDDE
;
A
#
# COMPACT_ATOMS: atom_id res chain seq x y z
N MET A 1 31.74 -5.78 -2.00
CA MET A 1 30.87 -4.66 -2.40
C MET A 1 29.89 -4.50 -1.26
N SER A 2 29.82 -3.32 -0.66
CA SER A 2 28.80 -3.04 0.35
C SER A 2 27.45 -3.15 -0.34
N ASP A 3 26.53 -3.89 0.26
CA ASP A 3 25.16 -3.97 -0.24
C ASP A 3 24.47 -2.64 0.08
N VAL A 4 24.10 -1.90 -0.97
CA VAL A 4 23.51 -0.56 -0.89
C VAL A 4 22.29 -0.55 0.03
N LEU A 5 21.50 -1.63 0.02
CA LEU A 5 20.27 -1.77 0.79
C LEU A 5 20.49 -2.02 2.28
N SER A 6 21.70 -2.42 2.69
CA SER A 6 22.05 -2.52 4.10
C SER A 6 21.91 -1.17 4.83
N ASN A 7 22.04 -0.05 4.09
CA ASN A 7 21.84 1.30 4.63
C ASN A 7 20.35 1.68 4.79
N PHE A 8 19.43 0.88 4.27
CA PHE A 8 17.98 1.18 4.23
C PHE A 8 17.19 0.45 5.31
N GLY A 9 17.84 -0.30 6.21
CA GLY A 9 17.17 -1.09 7.25
C GLY A 9 16.25 -0.28 8.19
N CYS A 10 16.44 1.03 8.33
CA CYS A 10 15.53 1.90 9.08
C CYS A 10 14.14 2.06 8.44
N LEU A 11 13.97 1.62 7.19
CA LEU A 11 12.68 1.58 6.49
C LEU A 11 11.97 0.24 6.66
N ASP A 12 12.60 -0.75 7.31
CA ASP A 12 11.98 -2.04 7.53
C ASP A 12 10.88 -1.97 8.60
N GLU A 13 9.89 -2.84 8.46
CA GLU A 13 8.74 -2.97 9.35
C GLU A 13 7.95 -1.67 9.63
N LEU A 14 8.07 -0.63 8.78
CA LEU A 14 7.28 0.59 8.96
C LEU A 14 5.84 0.38 8.47
N THR A 15 4.89 0.79 9.32
CA THR A 15 3.46 0.75 9.01
C THR A 15 2.84 2.11 9.28
N GLN A 16 2.08 2.65 8.32
CA GLN A 16 1.40 3.94 8.47
C GLN A 16 0.06 3.97 7.72
N VAL A 17 -0.80 4.93 8.06
CA VAL A 17 -2.09 5.15 7.39
C VAL A 17 -2.11 6.49 6.65
N ILE A 18 -2.55 6.46 5.39
CA ILE A 18 -2.83 7.66 4.58
C ILE A 18 -4.33 7.93 4.58
N TYR A 19 -4.71 9.16 4.91
CA TYR A 19 -6.07 9.67 4.73
C TYR A 19 -6.08 10.65 3.54
N GLN A 20 -6.81 10.29 2.48
CA GLN A 20 -6.98 11.16 1.32
C GLN A 20 -8.46 11.25 0.94
N SER A 21 -9.07 12.39 1.28
CA SER A 21 -10.51 12.58 1.13
C SER A 21 -11.29 11.48 1.88
N ILE A 22 -12.07 10.67 1.16
CA ILE A 22 -12.85 9.54 1.70
C ILE A 22 -12.05 8.24 1.76
N TYR A 23 -10.85 8.19 1.16
CA TYR A 23 -10.05 6.99 1.06
C TYR A 23 -9.08 6.88 2.24
N LYS A 24 -8.94 5.66 2.75
CA LYS A 24 -7.98 5.30 3.77
C LYS A 24 -7.09 4.19 3.23
N PHE A 25 -5.79 4.42 3.23
CA PHE A 25 -4.81 3.44 2.79
C PHE A 25 -3.92 3.04 3.95
N VAL A 26 -3.66 1.75 4.11
CA VAL A 26 -2.54 1.27 4.91
C VAL A 26 -1.31 1.18 4.01
N VAL A 27 -0.16 1.62 4.50
CA VAL A 27 1.13 1.53 3.83
C VAL A 27 2.04 0.69 4.71
N LEU A 28 2.64 -0.33 4.11
CA LEU A 28 3.62 -1.20 4.73
C LEU A 28 4.93 -1.08 3.97
N SER A 29 6.01 -0.99 4.72
CA SER A 29 7.37 -0.88 4.23
C SER A 29 8.16 -2.07 4.75
N THR A 30 8.81 -2.80 3.86
CA THR A 30 9.70 -3.91 4.24
C THR A 30 10.97 -3.89 3.41
N VAL A 31 12.10 -4.22 4.03
CA VAL A 31 13.41 -4.26 3.38
C VAL A 31 13.86 -5.72 3.31
N THR A 32 14.18 -6.17 2.10
CA THR A 32 14.88 -7.44 1.88
C THR A 32 16.29 -7.15 1.39
N ASP A 33 17.13 -8.20 1.34
CA ASP A 33 18.52 -8.09 0.88
C ASP A 33 18.65 -7.46 -0.52
N ASP A 34 17.64 -7.61 -1.38
CA ASP A 34 17.68 -7.20 -2.79
C ASP A 34 16.82 -5.97 -3.13
N LYS A 35 15.91 -5.54 -2.24
CA LYS A 35 15.02 -4.41 -2.50
C LYS A 35 14.35 -3.86 -1.24
N TRP A 36 13.98 -2.59 -1.33
CA TRP A 36 12.99 -1.98 -0.44
C TRP A 36 11.60 -2.12 -1.07
N ASN A 37 10.67 -2.77 -0.38
CA ASN A 37 9.30 -3.02 -0.83
C ASN A 37 8.31 -2.08 -0.14
N ILE A 38 7.34 -1.60 -0.92
CA ILE A 38 6.18 -0.86 -0.44
C ILE A 38 4.92 -1.60 -0.85
N PHE A 39 4.05 -1.85 0.13
CA PHE A 39 2.73 -2.40 -0.09
C PHE A 39 1.67 -1.44 0.41
N ILE A 40 0.60 -1.26 -0.38
CA ILE A 40 -0.47 -0.34 -0.04
C ILE A 40 -1.79 -1.08 -0.14
N GLY A 41 -2.56 -1.08 0.94
CA GLY A 41 -3.90 -1.65 0.98
C GLY A 41 -4.96 -0.55 1.06
N LEU A 42 -5.96 -0.57 0.17
CA LEU A 42 -7.11 0.33 0.26
C LEU A 42 -8.15 -0.27 1.22
N SER A 43 -8.57 0.52 2.21
CA SER A 43 -9.69 0.17 3.07
C SER A 43 -11.00 0.11 2.27
N GLY A 44 -11.77 -0.95 2.46
CA GLY A 44 -13.07 -1.13 1.83
C GLY A 44 -13.37 -2.59 1.52
N THR A 45 -14.53 -2.83 0.92
CA THR A 45 -14.99 -4.19 0.56
C THR A 45 -14.26 -4.79 -0.64
N GLN A 46 -13.49 -3.98 -1.38
CA GLN A 46 -12.80 -4.43 -2.59
C GLN A 46 -11.50 -5.18 -2.28
N GLY A 47 -10.90 -5.01 -1.10
CA GLY A 47 -9.67 -5.68 -0.72
C GLY A 47 -8.51 -5.45 -1.68
N ARG A 48 -8.41 -4.25 -2.27
CA ARG A 48 -7.38 -3.92 -3.28
C ARG A 48 -6.04 -3.62 -2.61
N TRP A 49 -5.00 -4.19 -3.18
CA TRP A 49 -3.62 -3.99 -2.76
C TRP A 49 -2.73 -3.65 -3.95
N TRP A 50 -1.70 -2.86 -3.70
CA TRP A 50 -0.65 -2.54 -4.65
C TRP A 50 0.70 -2.86 -4.05
N ARG A 51 1.64 -3.19 -4.92
CA ARG A 51 3.03 -3.44 -4.56
C ARG A 51 3.96 -2.67 -5.48
N GLY A 52 5.08 -2.22 -4.93
CA GLY A 52 6.21 -1.72 -5.69
C GLY A 52 7.48 -1.85 -4.87
N CYS A 53 8.59 -1.55 -5.50
CA CYS A 53 9.89 -1.66 -4.84
C CYS A 53 10.90 -0.72 -5.47
N TRP A 54 11.95 -0.42 -4.71
CA TRP A 54 13.21 0.08 -5.23
C TRP A 54 14.27 -0.99 -5.12
N THR A 55 14.94 -1.26 -6.23
CA THR A 55 16.13 -2.10 -6.27
C THR A 55 17.40 -1.25 -6.14
N GLU A 56 18.56 -1.89 -6.07
CA GLU A 56 19.85 -1.22 -6.14
C GLU A 56 19.97 -0.29 -7.37
N ASP A 57 19.43 -0.70 -8.53
CA ASP A 57 19.43 0.11 -9.75
C ASP A 57 18.60 1.40 -9.60
N ASP A 58 17.49 1.34 -8.88
CA ASP A 58 16.68 2.54 -8.57
C ASP A 58 17.46 3.51 -7.68
N ILE A 59 18.13 2.99 -6.65
CA ILE A 59 18.94 3.79 -5.73
C ILE A 59 20.12 4.42 -6.48
N HIS A 60 20.82 3.65 -7.31
CA HIS A 60 21.90 4.16 -8.15
C HIS A 60 21.44 5.19 -9.17
N ARG A 61 20.22 5.09 -9.69
CA ARG A 61 19.64 6.13 -10.55
C ARG A 61 19.38 7.44 -9.79
N ILE A 62 19.05 7.38 -8.51
CA ILE A 62 18.75 8.56 -7.69
C ILE A 62 20.02 9.23 -7.15
N PHE A 63 21.01 8.44 -6.70
CA PHE A 63 22.20 8.92 -6.00
C PHE A 63 23.51 8.77 -6.78
N GLY A 64 23.52 7.94 -7.82
CA GLY A 64 24.73 7.52 -8.54
C GLY A 64 25.40 6.31 -7.87
N SER A 65 26.19 5.57 -8.66
CA SER A 65 26.90 4.35 -8.24
C SER A 65 28.11 4.57 -7.31
N LYS A 66 28.39 5.83 -6.95
CA LYS A 66 29.54 6.21 -6.09
C LYS A 66 29.11 6.92 -4.81
N SER A 67 27.88 6.69 -4.40
CA SER A 67 27.34 7.26 -3.17
C SER A 67 28.04 6.66 -1.97
N SER A 68 28.38 7.48 -0.98
CA SER A 68 28.95 6.97 0.27
C SER A 68 27.86 6.38 1.15
N ASP A 69 28.19 5.35 1.93
CA ASP A 69 27.27 4.70 2.87
C ASP A 69 26.61 5.73 3.82
N LYS A 70 27.40 6.67 4.35
CA LYS A 70 26.88 7.76 5.20
C LYS A 70 25.83 8.64 4.51
N LEU A 71 25.95 8.88 3.21
CA LEU A 71 24.97 9.66 2.46
C LEU A 71 23.67 8.85 2.26
N LEU A 72 23.81 7.56 1.99
CA LEU A 72 22.69 6.63 1.81
C LEU A 72 21.92 6.44 3.11
N GLU A 73 22.62 6.19 4.22
CA GLU A 73 22.04 6.01 5.56
C GLU A 73 21.29 7.28 6.00
N SER A 74 21.93 8.46 5.93
CA SER A 74 21.26 9.73 6.27
C SER A 74 20.06 10.03 5.37
N PHE A 75 20.07 9.56 4.13
CA PHE A 75 18.93 9.70 3.24
C PHE A 75 17.80 8.72 3.59
N ALA A 76 18.12 7.46 3.88
CA ALA A 76 17.16 6.46 4.32
C ALA A 76 16.49 6.88 5.64
N GLU A 77 17.24 7.46 6.59
CA GLU A 77 16.71 8.06 7.81
C GLU A 77 15.67 9.15 7.53
N LYS A 78 15.93 10.03 6.55
CA LYS A 78 14.96 11.07 6.16
C LYS A 78 13.71 10.50 5.51
N LEU A 79 13.85 9.41 4.74
CA LEU A 79 12.69 8.69 4.20
C LEU A 79 11.86 8.08 5.33
N ALA A 80 12.52 7.48 6.33
CA ALA A 80 11.87 6.88 7.48
C ALA A 80 11.15 7.94 8.31
N GLU A 81 11.79 9.09 8.55
CA GLU A 81 11.19 10.25 9.23
C GLU A 81 9.93 10.73 8.48
N ALA A 82 10.03 10.99 7.17
CA ALA A 82 8.88 11.38 6.35
C ALA A 82 7.75 10.32 6.39
N PHE A 83 8.11 9.04 6.43
CA PHE A 83 7.13 7.95 6.56
C PHE A 83 6.42 7.99 7.92
N ILE A 84 7.17 8.12 9.01
CA ILE A 84 6.66 8.17 10.38
C ILE A 84 5.77 9.40 10.61
N GLU A 85 6.18 10.56 10.09
CA GLU A 85 5.43 11.81 10.18
C GLU A 85 4.16 11.82 9.31
N GLY A 86 3.99 10.84 8.43
CA GLY A 86 2.83 10.78 7.54
C GLY A 86 2.94 11.73 6.35
N GLU A 87 4.15 12.21 6.01
CA GLU A 87 4.41 13.03 4.82
C GLU A 87 4.40 12.16 3.55
N MET A 88 3.23 11.60 3.23
CA MET A 88 3.06 10.68 2.12
C MET A 88 1.71 10.88 1.42
N CYS A 89 1.69 10.60 0.12
CA CYS A 89 0.46 10.70 -0.67
C CYS A 89 0.40 9.64 -1.77
N ILE A 90 -0.81 9.23 -2.10
CA ILE A 90 -1.13 8.46 -3.31
C ILE A 90 -1.52 9.42 -4.41
N SER A 91 -1.04 9.16 -5.61
CA SER A 91 -1.38 9.85 -6.84
C SER A 91 -1.71 8.83 -7.93
N ASP A 92 -2.37 9.30 -9.00
CA ASP A 92 -2.83 8.48 -10.13
C ASP A 92 -3.82 7.36 -9.75
N TRP A 93 -4.44 7.46 -8.56
CA TRP A 93 -5.46 6.52 -8.12
C TRP A 93 -6.73 6.62 -8.96
N SER A 94 -7.31 5.47 -9.31
CA SER A 94 -8.60 5.37 -9.99
C SER A 94 -9.45 4.21 -9.44
N PRO A 95 -10.79 4.30 -9.58
CA PRO A 95 -11.69 3.21 -9.17
C PRO A 95 -11.59 1.99 -10.09
N ASP A 96 -10.97 2.13 -11.26
CA ASP A 96 -10.83 1.06 -12.24
C ASP A 96 -9.84 -0.01 -11.75
N LYS A 97 -10.12 -1.27 -12.05
CA LYS A 97 -9.24 -2.40 -11.71
C LYS A 97 -8.02 -2.44 -12.63
N GLY A 98 -6.89 -2.85 -12.07
CA GLY A 98 -5.60 -2.87 -12.74
C GLY A 98 -4.94 -1.50 -12.84
N ALA A 99 -5.34 -0.54 -12.00
CA ALA A 99 -4.79 0.81 -12.04
C ALA A 99 -3.45 0.87 -11.31
N ASP A 100 -2.40 1.23 -12.04
CA ASP A 100 -1.12 1.57 -11.44
C ASP A 100 -1.26 2.90 -10.68
N ILE A 101 -0.67 2.95 -9.49
CA ILE A 101 -0.69 4.15 -8.65
C ILE A 101 0.74 4.58 -8.35
N LYS A 102 0.90 5.83 -7.92
CA LYS A 102 2.20 6.37 -7.53
C LYS A 102 2.16 6.76 -6.06
N PHE A 103 2.97 6.09 -5.26
CA PHE A 103 3.24 6.45 -3.88
C PHE A 103 4.33 7.52 -3.86
N THR A 104 4.10 8.59 -3.08
CA THR A 104 5.04 9.70 -2.95
C THR A 104 5.36 9.96 -1.48
N LEU A 105 6.64 10.04 -1.14
CA LEU A 105 7.17 10.45 0.15
C LEU A 105 7.72 11.88 0.08
N GLY A 106 7.47 12.65 1.15
CA GLY A 106 7.84 14.07 1.24
C GLY A 106 7.27 14.89 0.09
N PRO A 107 5.94 14.91 -0.15
CA PRO A 107 5.34 15.63 -1.27
C PRO A 107 5.57 17.15 -1.21
N THR A 108 5.82 17.68 -0.02
CA THR A 108 6.15 19.09 0.27
C THR A 108 7.64 19.39 0.17
N SER A 109 8.48 18.35 0.08
CA SER A 109 9.94 18.49 0.02
C SER A 109 10.39 19.05 -1.33
N ARG A 110 11.64 19.54 -1.39
CA ARG A 110 12.24 20.02 -2.65
C ARG A 110 12.38 18.92 -3.70
N LYS A 111 12.46 17.66 -3.28
CA LYS A 111 12.64 16.51 -4.16
C LYS A 111 11.77 15.36 -3.63
N PRO A 112 10.46 15.35 -3.94
CA PRO A 112 9.57 14.26 -3.56
C PRO A 112 10.06 12.94 -4.15
N MET A 113 9.95 11.88 -3.37
CA MET A 113 10.42 10.54 -3.73
C MET A 113 9.24 9.68 -4.14
N HIS A 114 9.39 8.97 -5.26
CA HIS A 114 8.28 8.26 -5.88
C HIS A 114 8.56 6.77 -6.01
N VAL A 115 7.55 5.96 -5.67
CA VAL A 115 7.53 4.52 -5.94
C VAL A 115 6.30 4.23 -6.79
N SER A 116 6.52 3.69 -8.00
CA SER A 116 5.42 3.20 -8.83
C SER A 116 4.92 1.88 -8.28
N LEU A 117 3.61 1.73 -8.14
CA LEU A 117 2.97 0.56 -7.58
C LEU A 117 2.00 -0.06 -8.58
N ILE A 118 2.05 -1.38 -8.70
CA ILE A 118 1.21 -2.18 -9.57
C ILE A 118 0.16 -2.88 -8.71
N GLU A 119 -1.07 -2.93 -9.19
CA GLU A 119 -2.16 -3.61 -8.49
C GLU A 119 -1.91 -5.13 -8.43
N MET A 120 -2.10 -5.71 -7.25
CA MET A 120 -1.99 -7.14 -7.00
C MET A 120 -3.25 -7.86 -7.45
N SER A 121 -3.13 -9.14 -7.82
CA SER A 121 -4.33 -9.96 -8.04
C SER A 121 -5.11 -10.13 -6.72
N PRO A 122 -6.42 -10.43 -6.76
CA PRO A 122 -7.18 -10.70 -5.54
C PRO A 122 -6.59 -11.82 -4.68
N GLU A 123 -6.04 -12.87 -5.32
CA GLU A 123 -5.40 -14.00 -4.65
C GLU A 123 -4.10 -13.58 -3.96
N GLU A 124 -3.24 -12.82 -4.66
CA GLU A 124 -1.99 -12.29 -4.08
C GLU A 124 -2.29 -11.33 -2.93
N ALA A 125 -3.28 -10.45 -3.10
CA ALA A 125 -3.70 -9.48 -2.09
C ALA A 125 -4.25 -10.18 -0.84
N ALA A 126 -5.10 -11.19 -0.99
CA ALA A 126 -5.65 -11.97 0.11
C ALA A 126 -4.55 -12.76 0.86
N ALA A 127 -3.64 -13.38 0.11
CA ALA A 127 -2.49 -14.09 0.69
C ALA A 127 -1.62 -13.13 1.50
N HIS A 128 -1.26 -11.98 0.93
CA HIS A 128 -0.46 -10.98 1.62
C HIS A 128 -1.15 -10.44 2.87
N ALA A 129 -2.42 -10.02 2.77
CA ALA A 129 -3.16 -9.51 3.92
C ALA A 129 -3.23 -10.55 5.05
N THR A 130 -3.41 -11.82 4.70
CA THR A 130 -3.41 -12.93 5.68
C THR A 130 -2.07 -13.06 6.38
N THR A 131 -0.95 -12.98 5.64
CA THR A 131 0.41 -12.99 6.23
C THR A 131 0.58 -11.86 7.25
N ILE A 132 0.18 -10.64 6.90
CA ILE A 132 0.27 -9.48 7.81
C ILE A 132 -0.61 -9.67 9.06
N PHE A 133 -1.83 -10.20 8.89
CA PHE A 133 -2.68 -10.51 10.04
C PHE A 133 -2.08 -11.59 10.95
N ILE A 134 -1.40 -12.59 10.38
CA ILE A 134 -0.69 -13.61 11.15
C ILE A 134 0.46 -12.97 11.93
N GLU A 135 1.28 -12.13 11.32
CA GLU A 135 2.38 -11.42 11.99
C GLU A 135 1.88 -10.56 13.15
N ILE A 136 0.82 -9.78 12.92
CA ILE A 136 0.16 -8.99 13.96
C ILE A 136 -0.38 -9.89 15.07
N ALA A 137 -1.01 -11.01 14.72
CA ALA A 137 -1.56 -11.96 15.70
C ALA A 137 -0.46 -12.60 16.55
N VAL A 138 0.68 -12.98 15.96
CA VAL A 138 1.85 -13.51 16.67
C VAL A 138 2.37 -12.47 17.66
N GLN A 139 2.50 -11.21 17.26
CA GLN A 139 2.89 -10.15 18.19
C GLN A 139 1.85 -9.97 19.31
N ALA A 140 0.56 -10.04 18.99
CA ALA A 140 -0.52 -9.92 19.97
C ALA A 140 -0.55 -11.09 20.97
N GLN A 141 -0.09 -12.30 20.61
CA GLN A 141 -0.02 -13.44 21.54
C GLN A 141 0.84 -13.12 22.77
N SER A 142 1.98 -12.43 22.58
CA SER A 142 2.82 -11.95 23.69
C SER A 142 2.08 -10.99 24.64
N ARG A 143 1.00 -10.37 24.15
CA ARG A 143 0.15 -9.39 24.84
C ARG A 143 -1.19 -9.99 25.26
N LYS A 144 -1.27 -11.32 25.45
CA LYS A 144 -2.51 -12.06 25.79
C LYS A 144 -3.62 -11.84 24.75
N CYS A 145 -3.25 -11.89 23.48
CA CYS A 145 -4.12 -11.66 22.33
C CYS A 145 -4.74 -10.26 22.28
N ARG A 146 -4.05 -9.25 22.83
CA ARG A 146 -4.44 -7.82 22.74
C ARG A 146 -3.48 -7.09 21.80
N LEU A 147 -4.00 -6.28 20.90
CA LEU A 147 -3.16 -5.43 20.04
C LEU A 147 -2.39 -4.39 20.85
N TYR A 148 -3.06 -3.79 21.83
CA TYR A 148 -2.47 -2.82 22.74
C TYR A 148 -2.28 -3.44 24.13
N PRO A 149 -1.13 -3.21 24.79
CA PRO A 149 -1.01 -3.55 26.20
C PRO A 149 -2.09 -2.76 26.96
N SER A 150 -2.88 -3.46 27.78
CA SER A 150 -3.87 -2.80 28.62
C SER A 150 -3.16 -1.90 29.63
N SER A 151 -3.30 -0.59 29.46
CA SER A 151 -2.78 0.47 30.34
C SER A 151 -3.51 0.55 31.68
N SER A 152 -4.14 -0.52 32.14
CA SER A 152 -5.01 -0.53 33.32
C SER A 152 -4.34 -1.22 34.51
N THR A 153 -3.98 -0.37 35.49
CA THR A 153 -3.95 -0.59 36.95
C THR A 153 -2.84 -1.46 37.55
N GLU A 154 -1.65 -0.88 37.72
CA GLU A 154 -0.96 -0.93 39.01
C GLU A 154 -1.61 0.10 39.96
N HIS A 155 -2.86 -0.15 40.34
CA HIS A 155 -3.29 0.32 41.66
C HIS A 155 -3.03 -0.85 42.59
N THR A 156 -1.83 -0.87 43.15
CA THR A 156 -1.58 -1.58 44.40
C THR A 156 -2.73 -1.23 45.33
N PRO A 157 -3.56 -2.19 45.76
CA PRO A 157 -4.45 -1.93 46.87
C PRO A 157 -3.52 -1.58 48.02
N GLN A 158 -3.50 -0.32 48.44
CA GLN A 158 -2.97 0.01 49.76
C GLN A 158 -3.85 -0.76 50.73
N THR A 159 -3.33 -1.90 51.20
CA THR A 159 -3.84 -2.61 52.34
C THR A 159 -3.75 -1.64 53.52
N PHE A 160 -4.83 -0.91 53.78
CA PHE A 160 -5.04 -0.30 55.07
C PHE A 160 -5.19 -1.44 56.07
N THR A 161 -4.11 -1.75 56.78
CA THR A 161 -4.15 -2.56 57.99
C THR A 161 -4.80 -1.73 59.10
N PRO A 162 -5.98 -2.09 59.64
CA PRO A 162 -6.39 -1.60 60.94
C PRO A 162 -5.57 -2.32 62.02
N PRO A 163 -5.19 -1.65 63.13
CA PRO A 163 -4.47 -2.28 64.22
C PRO A 163 -5.42 -3.06 65.13
N THR A 164 -4.92 -4.21 65.61
CA THR A 164 -5.29 -4.89 66.87
C THR A 164 -6.66 -5.60 66.83
N THR A 165 -6.76 -6.90 67.09
CA THR A 165 -6.78 -7.44 68.48
C THR A 165 -6.63 -8.95 68.47
N VAL A 166 -5.76 -9.44 69.35
CA VAL A 166 -5.57 -10.84 69.75
C VAL A 166 -6.85 -11.44 70.31
N HIS A 167 -7.27 -12.61 69.80
CA HIS A 167 -7.95 -13.63 70.60
C HIS A 167 -7.74 -15.03 70.02
N ASN A 168 -7.01 -15.85 70.78
CA ASN A 168 -7.03 -17.31 70.73
C ASN A 168 -8.46 -17.83 70.91
N VAL A 169 -8.91 -18.79 70.09
CA VAL A 169 -9.52 -20.05 70.56
C VAL A 169 -9.30 -21.17 69.52
N SER A 170 -8.83 -22.30 70.01
CA SER A 170 -8.62 -23.59 69.36
C SER A 170 -9.90 -24.26 68.82
N GLY A 171 -9.76 -25.16 67.84
CA GLY A 171 -10.57 -26.40 67.80
C GLY A 171 -11.05 -26.90 66.43
N GLY A 172 -10.77 -28.18 66.16
CA GLY A 172 -11.59 -29.08 65.31
C GLY A 172 -11.17 -29.18 63.84
N LEU A 173 -10.35 -30.16 63.42
CA LEU A 173 -10.69 -31.54 63.03
C LEU A 173 -11.77 -31.70 61.95
N SER A 174 -11.33 -32.35 60.86
CA SER A 174 -12.04 -33.34 60.05
C SER A 174 -13.21 -32.88 59.16
N SER A 175 -13.05 -33.01 57.84
CA SER A 175 -13.65 -34.17 57.16
C SER A 175 -13.30 -34.19 55.67
N THR A 176 -12.73 -35.32 55.27
CA THR A 176 -12.66 -35.86 53.91
C THR A 176 -14.03 -35.94 53.24
N SER A 177 -14.10 -35.57 51.95
CA SER A 177 -15.08 -36.16 51.03
C SER A 177 -14.44 -36.43 49.67
N LYS A 178 -14.08 -37.71 49.50
CA LYS A 178 -13.97 -38.37 48.19
C LYS A 178 -15.37 -38.46 47.59
N ARG A 179 -15.55 -38.09 46.32
CA ARG A 179 -16.61 -38.67 45.49
C ARG A 179 -16.08 -39.00 44.10
N LYS A 180 -16.49 -40.19 43.69
CA LYS A 180 -16.03 -41.09 42.63
C LYS A 180 -17.04 -41.05 41.48
N GLU A 181 -16.56 -41.41 40.27
CA GLU A 181 -17.33 -41.85 39.08
C GLU A 181 -18.21 -40.79 38.39
N THR A 182 -18.34 -40.69 37.06
CA THR A 182 -18.29 -41.71 36.01
C THR A 182 -18.08 -41.06 34.62
N SER A 183 -17.34 -41.74 33.75
CA SER A 183 -17.30 -41.55 32.28
C SER A 183 -18.62 -42.07 31.64
N PRO A 184 -19.05 -41.62 30.44
CA PRO A 184 -18.57 -42.28 29.21
C PRO A 184 -18.32 -41.37 28.00
N GLU A 185 -17.26 -41.75 27.28
CA GLU A 185 -16.93 -41.52 25.86
C GLU A 185 -17.94 -42.22 24.93
N PRO A 186 -18.21 -41.68 23.73
CA PRO A 186 -18.52 -42.50 22.57
C PRO A 186 -17.50 -42.31 21.45
N ARG A 187 -16.93 -43.45 21.03
CA ARG A 187 -16.02 -43.63 19.89
C ARG A 187 -16.74 -43.65 18.54
N PRO A 188 -15.98 -43.59 17.42
CA PRO A 188 -16.40 -43.03 16.14
C PRO A 188 -17.07 -44.06 15.22
N ARG A 189 -17.90 -43.57 14.30
CA ARG A 189 -18.46 -44.37 13.21
C ARG A 189 -17.60 -44.20 11.97
N GLN A 190 -16.83 -45.25 11.65
CA GLN A 190 -16.27 -45.48 10.32
C GLN A 190 -17.39 -45.98 9.40
N GLU A 191 -17.51 -45.39 8.22
CA GLU A 191 -18.13 -46.04 7.07
C GLU A 191 -17.18 -45.88 5.89
N SER A 192 -16.65 -47.02 5.46
CA SER A 192 -15.75 -47.22 4.34
C SER A 192 -16.57 -47.67 3.15
N VAL A 193 -16.50 -46.95 2.02
CA VAL A 193 -16.78 -47.53 0.70
C VAL A 193 -15.70 -47.08 -0.29
N GLU A 194 -15.32 -48.05 -1.10
CA GLU A 194 -14.11 -48.26 -1.87
C GLU A 194 -14.24 -47.81 -3.35
N ARG A 195 -13.10 -47.40 -3.94
CA ARG A 195 -12.64 -47.37 -5.37
C ARG A 195 -13.65 -46.97 -6.46
N SER A 196 -13.31 -46.06 -7.38
CA SER A 196 -12.32 -46.25 -8.48
C SER A 196 -12.15 -44.96 -9.33
N PRO A 197 -11.07 -44.80 -10.12
CA PRO A 197 -10.72 -43.56 -10.84
C PRO A 197 -11.11 -43.55 -12.34
N PRO A 198 -11.11 -42.38 -12.99
CA PRO A 198 -10.84 -42.26 -14.43
C PRO A 198 -9.54 -41.46 -14.66
N LYS A 199 -8.49 -42.10 -15.20
CA LYS A 199 -8.12 -42.13 -16.62
C LYS A 199 -7.88 -40.76 -17.25
N THR A 200 -6.59 -40.43 -17.29
CA THR A 200 -5.81 -39.80 -18.37
C THR A 200 -6.56 -39.56 -19.68
N SER A 201 -6.58 -38.31 -20.15
CA SER A 201 -6.47 -38.03 -21.58
C SER A 201 -5.56 -36.82 -21.78
N ALA A 202 -4.40 -37.11 -22.35
CA ALA A 202 -3.53 -36.12 -22.96
C ALA A 202 -4.16 -35.71 -24.31
N ILE A 203 -4.29 -34.41 -24.55
CA ILE A 203 -4.45 -33.88 -25.91
C ILE A 203 -3.29 -32.94 -26.16
N LYS A 204 -2.28 -33.46 -26.88
CA LYS A 204 -1.37 -32.65 -27.69
C LYS A 204 -2.05 -32.41 -29.03
N VAL A 205 -2.28 -31.14 -29.39
CA VAL A 205 -2.36 -30.73 -30.80
C VAL A 205 -1.56 -29.45 -30.95
N THR A 206 -0.36 -29.63 -31.52
CA THR A 206 0.39 -28.64 -32.26
C THR A 206 -0.42 -28.17 -33.47
N LYS A 207 -0.36 -26.87 -33.80
CA LYS A 207 -0.32 -26.41 -35.19
C LYS A 207 0.15 -24.96 -35.29
N ASP A 208 1.25 -24.84 -36.02
CA ASP A 208 1.86 -23.63 -36.54
C ASP A 208 0.87 -22.74 -37.30
N THR A 209 1.04 -21.42 -37.18
CA THR A 209 0.72 -20.51 -38.28
C THR A 209 1.81 -19.45 -38.38
N LYS A 210 2.69 -19.69 -39.35
CA LYS A 210 3.73 -18.80 -39.86
C LYS A 210 3.12 -17.96 -40.99
N LEU A 211 3.64 -16.75 -41.15
CA LEU A 211 3.56 -15.84 -42.31
C LEU A 211 2.31 -14.95 -42.44
N LEU A 212 2.51 -13.64 -42.27
CA LEU A 212 2.58 -12.75 -43.43
C LEU A 212 3.27 -11.42 -43.11
N LYS A 213 4.34 -11.17 -43.86
CA LYS A 213 5.02 -9.88 -44.03
C LYS A 213 4.16 -9.00 -44.95
N SER A 214 4.03 -7.71 -44.64
CA SER A 214 3.96 -6.63 -45.63
C SER A 214 4.23 -5.29 -44.92
N HIS A 215 5.41 -4.69 -45.12
CA HIS A 215 5.65 -3.64 -46.11
C HIS A 215 4.71 -2.42 -45.98
N VAL A 216 5.05 -1.52 -45.06
CA VAL A 216 4.61 -0.12 -45.12
C VAL A 216 5.82 0.74 -45.46
N LYS A 217 5.85 1.21 -46.71
CA LYS A 217 6.79 2.23 -47.19
C LYS A 217 6.40 3.59 -46.58
N PRO A 218 7.36 4.42 -46.17
CA PRO A 218 7.09 5.80 -45.75
C PRO A 218 6.84 6.69 -46.98
N PRO A 219 5.89 7.65 -46.93
CA PRO A 219 5.68 8.60 -48.01
C PRO A 219 6.79 9.66 -48.07
N THR A 220 7.23 9.86 -49.29
CA THR A 220 8.25 10.79 -49.78
C THR A 220 7.94 12.25 -49.40
N ARG A 221 8.95 12.89 -48.82
CA ARG A 221 9.08 14.34 -48.59
C ARG A 221 9.34 15.06 -49.92
N PRO A 222 8.54 16.06 -50.33
CA PRO A 222 8.97 17.02 -51.35
C PRO A 222 9.72 18.19 -50.70
N GLN A 223 10.84 18.58 -51.29
CA GLN A 223 11.55 19.82 -50.96
C GLN A 223 10.74 21.06 -51.39
N PRO A 224 10.96 22.22 -50.71
CA PRO A 224 10.30 23.48 -51.02
C PRO A 224 11.01 24.28 -52.13
N GLY A 225 10.22 24.81 -53.06
CA GLY A 225 10.64 25.87 -53.99
C GLY A 225 10.45 27.28 -53.39
N PRO A 226 11.15 28.30 -53.91
CA PRO A 226 11.22 29.64 -53.30
C PRO A 226 10.21 30.66 -53.87
N SER A 227 10.11 31.80 -53.17
CA SER A 227 9.32 33.01 -53.46
C SER A 227 7.83 32.90 -53.10
N THR A 228 7.23 33.81 -52.32
CA THR A 228 7.22 35.27 -52.47
C THR A 228 6.95 35.97 -51.13
N GLN A 229 7.54 37.15 -50.94
CA GLN A 229 7.36 38.03 -49.78
C GLN A 229 6.04 38.84 -49.84
N LYS A 230 5.49 39.14 -48.65
CA LYS A 230 4.73 40.34 -48.18
C LYS A 230 3.38 39.98 -47.52
N PRO A 231 2.82 40.84 -46.63
CA PRO A 231 3.44 41.77 -45.67
C PRO A 231 2.97 41.53 -44.22
N ILE A 232 3.74 42.09 -43.28
CA ILE A 232 3.50 42.07 -41.83
C ILE A 232 2.22 42.86 -41.50
N ALA A 233 1.19 42.16 -41.02
CA ALA A 233 0.02 42.77 -40.38
C ALA A 233 0.28 42.87 -38.87
N ARG A 234 0.19 44.09 -38.34
CA ARG A 234 0.40 44.42 -36.92
C ARG A 234 -0.62 43.68 -36.05
N ALA A 235 -0.14 42.92 -35.06
CA ALA A 235 -0.97 42.26 -34.08
C ALA A 235 -1.70 43.31 -33.21
N GLN A 236 -3.04 43.24 -33.21
CA GLN A 236 -3.87 44.03 -32.30
C GLN A 236 -3.70 43.50 -30.87
N LYS A 237 -3.45 44.43 -29.94
CA LYS A 237 -3.36 44.13 -28.50
C LYS A 237 -4.67 43.49 -28.02
N GLY A 238 -4.59 42.32 -27.37
CA GLY A 238 -5.73 41.65 -26.73
C GLY A 238 -6.00 40.21 -27.17
N ALA A 239 -5.26 39.66 -28.14
CA ALA A 239 -5.38 38.26 -28.52
C ALA A 239 -4.68 37.33 -27.51
N SER A 240 -5.42 36.33 -27.01
CA SER A 240 -4.94 35.35 -26.02
C SER A 240 -3.78 34.51 -26.57
N LEU A 241 -2.61 34.58 -25.92
CA LEU A 241 -1.35 33.94 -26.36
C LEU A 241 -1.33 32.41 -26.23
N ALA A 242 -2.35 31.79 -25.64
CA ALA A 242 -2.37 30.34 -25.39
C ALA A 242 -3.15 29.53 -26.44
N ASN A 243 -3.96 30.14 -27.31
CA ASN A 243 -4.70 29.38 -28.32
C ASN A 243 -5.19 30.26 -29.50
N PRO A 244 -4.46 30.34 -30.62
CA PRO A 244 -4.75 31.27 -31.71
C PRO A 244 -6.06 31.00 -32.47
N ASN A 245 -6.71 29.84 -32.27
CA ASN A 245 -8.00 29.50 -32.91
C ASN A 245 -9.24 29.71 -32.02
N LYS A 246 -9.10 30.15 -30.75
CA LYS A 246 -10.25 30.45 -29.91
C LYS A 246 -10.66 31.91 -30.05
N LYS A 247 -11.71 32.15 -30.85
CA LYS A 247 -12.40 33.44 -30.90
C LYS A 247 -12.92 33.82 -29.51
N ALA A 248 -12.61 35.03 -29.05
CA ALA A 248 -13.11 35.58 -27.81
C ALA A 248 -14.65 35.64 -27.85
N ARG A 249 -15.32 35.20 -26.78
CA ARG A 249 -16.78 35.28 -26.67
C ARG A 249 -17.18 36.75 -26.51
N THR A 250 -17.91 37.28 -27.49
CA THR A 250 -18.52 38.61 -27.43
C THR A 250 -19.67 38.56 -26.42
N TYR A 251 -19.52 39.25 -25.29
CA TYR A 251 -20.61 39.48 -24.36
C TYR A 251 -21.59 40.46 -24.99
N LYS A 252 -22.86 40.08 -25.06
CA LYS A 252 -23.96 41.02 -25.31
C LYS A 252 -24.43 41.56 -23.95
N PRO A 253 -24.65 42.87 -23.81
CA PRO A 253 -25.25 43.43 -22.61
C PRO A 253 -26.65 42.86 -22.42
N ILE A 254 -26.95 42.41 -21.21
CA ILE A 254 -28.29 42.00 -20.78
C ILE A 254 -29.04 43.28 -20.43
N GLU A 255 -30.12 43.54 -21.16
CA GLU A 255 -31.12 44.54 -20.79
C GLU A 255 -32.08 43.88 -19.81
N PHE A 256 -32.22 44.46 -18.62
CA PHE A 256 -33.23 44.07 -17.64
C PHE A 256 -34.48 44.90 -17.93
N GLU A 257 -35.58 44.25 -18.29
CA GLU A 257 -36.90 44.90 -18.27
C GLU A 257 -37.24 45.25 -16.81
N SER A 258 -37.56 46.51 -16.57
CA SER A 258 -38.05 46.99 -15.28
C SER A 258 -39.46 46.49 -15.05
N ASP A 259 -39.64 45.80 -13.93
CA ASP A 259 -40.93 45.43 -13.35
C ASP A 259 -41.56 46.71 -12.76
N ASP A 260 -42.54 47.29 -13.47
CA ASP A 260 -43.39 48.38 -12.99
C ASP A 260 -44.85 47.88 -12.96
N GLU A 261 -45.38 47.84 -11.72
CA GLU A 261 -46.78 47.65 -11.24
C GLU A 261 -47.61 46.41 -11.65
#